data_AF-A0A966C5Y5-F1
#
_entry.id   AF-A0A966C5Y5-F1
#
_cell.length_a   1.000
_cell.length_b   1.000
_cell.length_c   1.000
_cell.angle_alpha   90.00
_cell.angle_beta   90.00
_cell.angle_gamma   90.00
#
_symmetry.space_group_name_H-M   'P 1'
#
loop_
_entity.id
_entity.type
_entity.pdbx_description
1 polymer ?
#
loop_
_entity_poly.entity_id
_entity_poly.type
_entity_poly.pdbx_seq_one_letter_code
_entity_poly.pdbx_strand_id
1 'polypeptide(L)'
;MAIALTVAVQSVTFQQRREKEEELIFRGEQYVEAIRVFRTRNGRFPVSLDELWKAKPRVIRKKFIDPMTGKADWRPVFLGQDGEQVHTGVPGVPTPVAGRMPTPRPAPTPESSSSSGFGPGAGPQGGPIVGVKSRLCDESIKILDGRTRYCDWKFTFDPNKAKKQQMPPGPVSTPRR
;
A
#
# COMPACT_ATOMS: atom_id res chain seq x y z
N MET A 1 -7.91 41.71 -26.67
CA MET A 1 -7.60 40.27 -26.83
C MET A 1 -6.81 39.80 -25.61
N ALA A 2 -7.41 38.97 -24.74
CA ALA A 2 -6.79 38.52 -23.47
C ALA A 2 -6.96 37.00 -23.21
N ILE A 3 -7.42 36.23 -24.21
CA ILE A 3 -7.80 34.82 -24.04
C ILE A 3 -6.59 33.87 -24.15
N ALA A 4 -5.47 34.33 -24.71
CA ALA A 4 -4.27 33.49 -24.88
C ALA A 4 -3.52 33.20 -23.55
N LEU A 5 -3.64 34.08 -22.54
CA LEU A 5 -2.93 33.91 -21.26
C LEU A 5 -3.56 32.82 -20.37
N THR A 6 -4.88 32.58 -20.45
CA THR A 6 -5.56 31.60 -19.59
C THR A 6 -5.26 30.15 -19.98
N VAL A 7 -5.09 29.84 -21.27
CA VAL A 7 -4.78 28.48 -21.74
C VAL A 7 -3.33 28.07 -21.36
N ALA A 8 -2.39 29.02 -21.38
CA ALA A 8 -1.00 28.76 -21.02
C ALA A 8 -0.77 28.45 -19.52
N VAL A 9 -1.59 29.03 -18.63
CA VAL A 9 -1.49 28.76 -17.17
C VAL A 9 -1.96 27.35 -16.81
N GLN A 10 -3.00 26.85 -17.49
CA GLN A 10 -3.48 25.48 -17.23
C GLN A 10 -2.43 24.43 -17.62
N SER A 11 -1.79 24.55 -18.78
CA SER A 11 -0.78 23.56 -19.21
C SER A 11 0.42 23.45 -18.26
N VAL A 12 0.91 24.57 -17.72
CA VAL A 12 2.05 24.57 -16.76
C VAL A 12 1.66 23.86 -15.45
N THR A 13 0.47 24.13 -14.91
CA THR A 13 0.00 23.44 -13.69
C THR A 13 -0.22 21.94 -13.91
N PHE A 14 -0.68 21.54 -15.10
CA PHE A 14 -0.77 20.12 -15.49
C PHE A 14 0.61 19.46 -15.60
N GLN A 15 1.60 20.14 -16.17
CA GLN A 15 2.98 19.61 -16.27
C GLN A 15 3.60 19.43 -14.88
N GLN A 16 3.50 20.42 -14.00
CA GLN A 16 4.01 20.31 -12.63
C GLN A 16 3.36 19.16 -11.86
N ARG A 17 2.05 18.95 -12.03
CA ARG A 17 1.36 17.82 -11.39
C ARG A 17 1.84 16.49 -11.95
N ARG A 18 2.06 16.38 -13.26
CA ARG A 18 2.61 15.18 -13.90
C ARG A 18 4.02 14.86 -13.40
N GLU A 19 4.88 15.87 -13.25
CA GLU A 19 6.23 15.72 -12.69
C GLU A 19 6.18 15.25 -11.23
N LYS A 20 5.28 15.82 -10.41
CA LYS A 20 5.06 15.36 -9.03
C LYS A 20 4.54 13.93 -8.97
N GLU A 21 3.68 13.52 -9.89
CA GLU A 21 3.19 12.15 -10.00
C GLU A 21 4.31 11.16 -10.34
N GLU A 22 5.19 11.52 -11.26
CA GLU A 22 6.38 10.73 -11.60
C GLU A 22 7.32 10.60 -10.42
N GLU A 23 7.55 11.70 -9.72
CA GLU A 23 8.37 11.68 -8.53
C GLU A 23 7.72 10.86 -7.40
N LEU A 24 6.40 10.90 -7.25
CA LEU A 24 5.67 10.09 -6.28
C LEU A 24 5.85 8.61 -6.57
N ILE A 25 5.72 8.21 -7.84
CA ILE A 25 5.96 6.83 -8.28
C ILE A 25 7.40 6.42 -7.99
N PHE A 26 8.38 7.22 -8.44
CA PHE A 26 9.79 6.95 -8.22
C PHE A 26 10.12 6.81 -6.72
N ARG A 27 9.65 7.74 -5.87
CA ARG A 27 9.89 7.70 -4.43
C ARG A 27 9.19 6.50 -3.78
N GLY A 28 7.98 6.14 -4.23
CA GLY A 28 7.27 4.95 -3.81
C GLY A 28 8.06 3.66 -4.12
N GLU A 29 8.61 3.55 -5.33
CA GLU A 29 9.45 2.43 -5.75
C GLU A 29 10.75 2.33 -4.92
N GLN A 30 11.36 3.46 -4.54
CA GLN A 30 12.54 3.43 -3.66
C GLN A 30 12.24 2.81 -2.30
N TYR A 31 11.04 3.01 -1.74
CA TYR A 31 10.62 2.34 -0.52
C TYR A 31 10.40 0.84 -0.74
N VAL A 32 9.78 0.45 -1.85
CA VAL A 32 9.57 -0.96 -2.21
C VAL A 32 10.91 -1.69 -2.35
N GLU A 33 11.88 -1.09 -3.04
CA GLU A 33 13.23 -1.64 -3.16
C GLU A 33 13.95 -1.71 -1.82
N ALA A 34 13.81 -0.69 -0.96
CA ALA A 34 14.35 -0.74 0.39
C ALA A 34 13.77 -1.90 1.21
N ILE A 35 12.45 -2.15 1.09
CA ILE A 35 11.77 -3.29 1.73
C ILE A 35 12.28 -4.62 1.17
N ARG A 36 12.46 -4.73 -0.15
CA ARG A 36 13.03 -5.92 -0.79
C ARG A 36 14.41 -6.23 -0.24
N VAL A 37 15.31 -5.25 -0.24
CA VAL A 37 16.68 -5.41 0.26
C VAL A 37 16.68 -5.74 1.76
N PHE A 38 15.83 -5.08 2.55
CA PHE A 38 15.67 -5.37 3.97
C PHE A 38 15.25 -6.83 4.20
N ARG A 39 14.24 -7.32 3.46
CA ARG A 39 13.77 -8.70 3.56
C ARG A 39 14.85 -9.71 3.20
N THR A 40 15.57 -9.49 2.10
CA THR A 40 16.64 -10.40 1.66
C THR A 40 17.75 -10.52 2.70
N ARG A 41 18.03 -9.47 3.47
CA ARG A 41 19.08 -9.44 4.50
C ARG A 41 18.60 -9.96 5.86
N ASN A 42 17.44 -9.50 6.31
CA ASN A 42 16.94 -9.76 7.66
C ASN A 42 16.01 -10.98 7.72
N GLY A 43 15.63 -11.56 6.58
CA GLY A 43 14.71 -12.69 6.49
C GLY A 43 13.25 -12.36 6.81
N ARG A 44 12.94 -11.11 7.16
CA ARG A 44 11.60 -10.64 7.53
C ARG A 44 11.29 -9.28 6.91
N PHE A 45 10.01 -8.95 6.85
CA PHE A 45 9.56 -7.61 6.49
C PHE A 45 9.72 -6.64 7.67
N PRO A 46 9.92 -5.33 7.39
CA PRO A 46 9.96 -4.31 8.43
C PRO A 46 8.57 -4.11 9.04
N VAL A 47 8.52 -3.77 10.32
CA VAL A 47 7.25 -3.45 11.03
C VAL A 47 6.95 -1.95 11.07
N SER A 48 7.93 -1.12 10.74
CA SER A 48 7.79 0.34 10.62
C SER A 48 8.69 0.90 9.53
N LEU A 49 8.32 2.03 8.93
CA LEU A 49 9.17 2.72 7.95
C LEU A 49 10.46 3.29 8.57
N ASP A 50 10.44 3.62 9.86
CA ASP A 50 11.64 4.07 10.57
C ASP A 50 12.69 2.97 10.72
N GLU A 51 12.28 1.71 10.69
CA GLU A 51 13.19 0.57 10.69
C GLU A 51 14.04 0.52 9.42
N LEU A 52 13.46 0.83 8.26
CA LEU A 52 14.20 0.94 7.00
C LEU A 52 15.29 2.04 7.06
N TRP A 53 15.01 3.13 7.77
CA TRP A 53 15.99 4.20 7.97
C TRP A 53 17.13 3.80 8.92
N LYS A 54 16.79 3.09 10.01
CA LYS A 54 17.74 2.69 11.06
C LYS A 54 18.52 1.42 10.71
N ALA A 55 18.08 0.64 9.73
CA ALA A 55 18.69 -0.63 9.35
C ALA A 55 20.17 -0.47 8.98
N LYS A 56 20.99 -1.42 9.46
CA LYS A 56 22.39 -1.59 9.08
C LYS A 56 22.56 -2.96 8.43
N PRO A 57 23.19 -3.06 7.25
CA PRO A 57 23.63 -1.97 6.37
C PRO A 57 22.46 -1.15 5.79
N ARG A 58 22.70 0.13 5.49
CA ARG A 58 21.68 1.09 5.07
C ARG A 58 20.90 0.57 3.85
N VAL A 59 19.57 0.50 3.96
CA VAL A 59 18.67 0.06 2.87
C VAL A 59 18.02 1.23 2.12
N ILE A 60 17.91 2.40 2.75
CA ILE A 60 17.39 3.62 2.14
C ILE A 60 18.36 4.79 2.34
N ARG A 61 18.62 5.55 1.28
CA ARG A 61 19.62 6.64 1.32
C ARG A 61 19.13 7.89 2.06
N LYS A 62 17.83 8.19 1.97
CA LYS A 62 17.18 9.36 2.57
C LYS A 62 15.71 9.05 2.88
N LYS A 63 15.13 9.78 3.85
CA LYS A 63 13.68 9.79 4.05
C LYS A 63 13.05 10.61 2.92
N PHE A 64 12.29 9.97 2.04
CA PHE A 64 11.68 10.68 0.93
C PHE A 64 10.44 11.43 1.41
N ILE A 65 10.30 12.67 0.97
CA ILE A 65 9.09 13.46 1.17
C ILE A 65 8.04 12.96 0.17
N ASP A 66 6.76 13.03 0.46
CA ASP A 66 5.72 12.82 -0.54
C ASP A 66 5.57 14.14 -1.33
N PRO A 67 5.81 14.16 -2.66
CA PRO A 67 5.76 15.38 -3.46
C PRO A 67 4.34 15.98 -3.59
N MET A 68 3.30 15.21 -3.24
CA MET A 68 1.91 15.67 -3.23
C MET A 68 1.52 16.35 -1.92
N THR A 69 1.95 15.83 -0.77
CA THR A 69 1.66 16.43 0.56
C THR A 69 2.74 17.42 1.03
N GLY A 70 3.93 17.35 0.44
CA GLY A 70 5.11 18.10 0.89
C GLY A 70 5.69 17.60 2.23
N LYS A 71 5.21 16.47 2.75
CA LYS A 71 5.63 15.89 4.04
C LYS A 71 6.13 14.45 3.86
N ALA A 72 7.03 13.99 4.71
CA ALA A 72 7.53 12.60 4.67
C ALA A 72 6.57 11.61 5.35
N ASP A 73 5.26 11.75 5.11
CA ASP A 73 4.19 11.06 5.84
C ASP A 73 3.54 9.93 5.03
N TRP A 74 4.37 9.07 4.45
CA TRP A 74 3.92 7.88 3.73
C TRP A 74 3.09 6.96 4.62
N ARG A 75 1.94 6.50 4.11
CA ARG A 75 1.12 5.50 4.81
C ARG A 75 1.68 4.10 4.49
N PRO A 76 2.02 3.27 5.48
CA PRO A 76 2.47 1.91 5.23
C PRO A 76 1.34 1.05 4.68
N VAL A 77 1.69 0.12 3.81
CA VAL A 77 0.81 -0.94 3.32
C VAL A 77 1.27 -2.25 3.94
N PHE A 78 0.36 -2.91 4.66
CA PHE A 78 0.66 -4.14 5.39
C PHE A 78 0.33 -5.39 4.56
N LEU A 79 1.09 -6.46 4.78
CA LEU A 79 0.88 -7.77 4.15
C LEU A 79 -0.50 -8.32 4.54
N GLY A 80 -1.37 -8.60 3.57
CA GLY A 80 -2.73 -9.10 3.80
C GLY A 80 -3.77 -7.99 4.06
N GLN A 81 -3.37 -6.72 4.10
CA GLN A 81 -4.27 -5.56 4.19
C GLN A 81 -4.46 -4.91 2.82
N ASP A 82 -4.58 -5.76 1.80
CA ASP A 82 -4.73 -5.39 0.40
C ASP A 82 -6.14 -4.89 0.05
N GLY A 83 -7.04 -4.71 1.01
CA GLY A 83 -8.36 -4.12 0.80
C GLY A 83 -8.78 -3.30 2.00
N GLU A 84 -9.46 -2.18 1.74
CA GLU A 84 -10.04 -1.27 2.72
C GLU A 84 -9.08 -0.46 3.60
N GLN A 85 -9.29 0.86 3.59
CA GLN A 85 -9.00 1.64 4.79
C GLN A 85 -9.71 0.95 5.95
N VAL A 86 -9.01 0.71 7.07
CA VAL A 86 -9.66 0.82 8.37
C VAL A 86 -10.07 2.28 8.50
N HIS A 87 -11.18 2.65 7.87
CA HIS A 87 -12.10 3.65 8.37
C HIS A 87 -12.31 3.29 9.84
N THR A 88 -11.68 4.05 10.73
CA THR A 88 -12.13 4.24 12.11
C THR A 88 -13.50 4.89 12.04
N GLY A 89 -14.50 4.09 11.67
CA GLY A 89 -15.90 4.35 11.91
C GLY A 89 -16.13 4.20 13.41
N VAL A 90 -16.63 5.27 14.00
CA VAL A 90 -17.08 5.35 15.39
C VAL A 90 -17.88 4.10 15.77
N PRO A 91 -17.60 3.43 16.90
CA PRO A 91 -18.41 2.32 17.37
C PRO A 91 -19.70 2.88 17.96
N GLY A 92 -20.84 2.52 17.36
CA GLY A 92 -22.12 2.60 18.06
C GLY A 92 -23.22 3.37 17.34
N VAL A 93 -23.74 2.81 16.26
CA VAL A 93 -25.19 2.89 15.97
C VAL A 93 -25.64 1.56 15.38
N PRO A 94 -26.26 0.66 16.15
CA PRO A 94 -26.97 -0.48 15.58
C PRO A 94 -28.36 -0.03 15.11
N THR A 95 -28.65 -0.22 13.82
CA THR A 95 -30.00 -0.23 13.26
C THR A 95 -30.83 -1.38 13.87
N PRO A 96 -32.11 -1.17 14.22
CA PRO A 96 -32.93 -2.22 14.83
C PRO A 96 -33.49 -3.16 13.75
N VAL A 97 -32.99 -4.41 13.72
CA VAL A 97 -33.71 -5.53 13.11
C VAL A 97 -34.60 -6.17 14.16
N ALA A 98 -35.89 -6.21 13.85
CA ALA A 98 -36.94 -6.81 14.65
C ALA A 98 -36.86 -8.35 14.62
N GLY A 99 -37.06 -8.95 15.80
CA GLY A 99 -37.79 -10.22 15.93
C GLY A 99 -36.97 -11.51 16.04
N ARG A 100 -36.64 -11.94 17.26
CA ARG A 100 -37.21 -13.14 17.93
C ARG A 100 -36.58 -13.37 19.31
N MET A 101 -37.42 -13.86 20.23
CA MET A 101 -37.18 -14.04 21.65
C MET A 101 -36.07 -15.04 22.05
N PRO A 102 -35.57 -14.97 23.30
CA PRO A 102 -34.51 -15.83 23.86
C PRO A 102 -35.04 -16.92 24.82
N THR A 103 -34.29 -18.01 25.03
CA THR A 103 -34.13 -18.74 26.33
C THR A 103 -33.07 -19.87 26.23
N PRO A 104 -32.49 -20.39 27.35
CA PRO A 104 -31.05 -20.65 27.50
C PRO A 104 -30.65 -22.07 28.01
N ARG A 105 -29.32 -22.25 28.20
CA ARG A 105 -28.55 -23.16 29.12
C ARG A 105 -27.74 -24.37 28.56
N PRO A 106 -26.65 -24.79 29.27
CA PRO A 106 -25.39 -25.27 28.67
C PRO A 106 -24.93 -26.67 29.17
N ALA A 107 -23.90 -27.25 28.55
CA ALA A 107 -22.89 -28.12 29.21
C ALA A 107 -21.67 -28.40 28.28
N PRO A 108 -20.48 -28.71 28.84
CA PRO A 108 -19.18 -28.61 28.16
C PRO A 108 -18.56 -29.96 27.78
N THR A 109 -17.74 -29.99 26.74
CA THR A 109 -16.66 -30.99 26.56
C THR A 109 -15.43 -30.33 25.93
N PRO A 110 -14.21 -30.61 26.44
CA PRO A 110 -12.98 -29.99 25.97
C PRO A 110 -12.28 -30.91 24.96
N GLU A 111 -12.08 -30.46 23.72
CA GLU A 111 -11.05 -31.08 22.87
C GLU A 111 -10.22 -30.01 22.17
N SER A 112 -8.94 -30.06 22.53
CA SER A 112 -7.85 -29.29 21.98
C SER A 112 -7.59 -29.72 20.55
N SER A 113 -7.86 -28.82 19.60
CA SER A 113 -7.27 -28.91 18.26
C SER A 113 -6.63 -27.57 17.94
N SER A 114 -5.31 -27.62 17.88
CA SER A 114 -4.37 -26.56 17.55
C SER A 114 -4.73 -25.85 16.24
N SER A 115 -5.43 -24.73 16.34
CA SER A 115 -5.33 -23.66 15.36
C SER A 115 -4.41 -22.61 15.95
N SER A 116 -3.23 -22.43 15.33
CA SER A 116 -2.33 -21.30 15.59
C SER A 116 -3.04 -20.00 15.29
N GLY A 117 -3.84 -19.56 16.27
CA GLY A 117 -4.55 -18.30 16.31
C GLY A 117 -3.56 -17.20 16.65
N PHE A 118 -3.32 -16.35 15.66
CA PHE A 118 -2.85 -14.99 15.85
C PHE A 118 -3.62 -14.34 17.02
N GLY A 119 -2.94 -14.16 18.16
CA GLY A 119 -3.55 -13.55 19.33
C GLY A 119 -3.85 -12.07 19.10
N PRO A 120 -4.98 -11.54 19.62
CA PRO A 120 -5.24 -10.10 19.64
C PRO A 120 -4.42 -9.48 20.76
N GLY A 121 -3.12 -9.37 20.55
CA GLY A 121 -2.22 -8.59 21.37
C GLY A 121 -2.11 -7.20 20.78
N ALA A 122 -2.55 -6.19 21.54
CA ALA A 122 -2.35 -4.78 21.25
C ALA A 122 -0.86 -4.43 21.15
N GLY A 123 -0.25 -4.73 20.01
CA GLY A 123 0.95 -4.07 19.49
C GLY A 123 0.55 -2.95 18.53
N PRO A 124 1.47 -2.04 18.15
CA PRO A 124 1.16 -0.97 17.20
C PRO A 124 0.50 -1.57 15.96
N GLN A 125 -0.75 -1.17 15.71
CA GLN A 125 -1.64 -1.71 14.69
C GLN A 125 -0.96 -1.70 13.32
N GLY A 126 -0.36 -2.83 12.94
CA GLY A 126 0.37 -2.93 11.69
C GLY A 126 1.09 -4.25 11.59
N GLY A 127 0.64 -5.10 10.66
CA GLY A 127 1.38 -6.31 10.29
C GLY A 127 2.73 -5.98 9.64
N PRO A 128 3.39 -6.97 9.02
CA PRO A 128 4.60 -6.71 8.27
C PRO A 128 4.33 -5.75 7.10
N ILE A 129 5.16 -4.72 6.93
CA ILE A 129 5.00 -3.73 5.87
C ILE A 129 5.59 -4.27 4.57
N VAL A 130 4.78 -4.26 3.52
CA VAL A 130 5.17 -4.67 2.17
C VAL A 130 5.29 -3.48 1.22
N GLY A 131 4.85 -2.30 1.64
CA GLY A 131 4.78 -1.17 0.75
C GLY A 131 4.44 0.15 1.41
N VAL A 132 4.28 1.17 0.56
CA VAL A 132 3.87 2.52 0.96
C VAL A 132 2.83 3.06 -0.01
N LYS A 133 2.06 4.03 0.45
CA LYS A 133 1.14 4.83 -0.37
C LYS A 133 1.07 6.26 0.13
N SER A 134 0.64 7.17 -0.74
CA SER A 134 0.38 8.56 -0.36
C SER A 134 -0.81 8.65 0.60
N ARG A 135 -0.85 9.70 1.41
CA ARG A 135 -1.99 10.03 2.26
C ARG A 135 -3.04 10.86 1.55
N LEU A 136 -2.66 11.59 0.51
CA LEU A 136 -3.57 12.48 -0.23
C LEU A 136 -4.53 11.65 -1.08
N CYS A 137 -5.83 11.92 -0.99
CA CYS A 137 -6.86 11.19 -1.77
C CYS A 137 -7.40 12.00 -2.94
N ASP A 138 -6.59 12.91 -3.48
CA ASP A 138 -6.95 13.68 -4.66
C ASP A 138 -6.85 12.82 -5.92
N GLU A 139 -7.56 13.24 -6.96
CA GLU A 139 -7.51 12.60 -8.26
C GLU A 139 -6.11 12.67 -8.87
N SER A 140 -5.79 11.75 -9.75
CA SER A 140 -4.53 11.69 -10.47
C SER A 140 -4.74 11.89 -11.97
N ILE A 141 -3.77 12.51 -12.62
CA ILE A 141 -3.74 12.61 -14.08
C ILE A 141 -3.39 11.24 -14.67
N LYS A 142 -2.40 10.56 -14.07
CA LYS A 142 -2.06 9.18 -14.43
C LYS A 142 -3.06 8.19 -13.83
N ILE A 143 -3.14 7.01 -14.41
CA ILE A 143 -3.88 5.87 -13.86
C ILE A 143 -2.85 4.81 -13.53
N LEU A 144 -2.77 4.39 -12.26
CA LEU A 144 -1.83 3.37 -11.80
C LEU A 144 -2.61 2.17 -11.27
N ASP A 145 -2.39 0.99 -11.86
CA ASP A 145 -3.14 -0.23 -11.54
C ASP A 145 -4.68 -0.03 -11.57
N GLY A 146 -5.17 0.77 -12.53
CA GLY A 146 -6.59 1.11 -12.67
C GLY A 146 -7.12 2.13 -11.64
N ARG A 147 -6.26 2.73 -10.83
CA ARG A 147 -6.63 3.65 -9.75
C ARG A 147 -6.35 5.09 -10.15
N THR A 148 -7.32 5.97 -9.88
CA THR A 148 -7.31 7.38 -10.24
C THR A 148 -7.09 8.31 -9.04
N ARG A 149 -6.77 7.77 -7.86
CA ARG A 149 -6.51 8.57 -6.65
C ARG A 149 -5.18 8.19 -6.03
N TYR A 150 -4.42 9.18 -5.55
CA TYR A 150 -3.07 8.93 -5.02
C TYR A 150 -3.06 8.02 -3.78
N CYS A 151 -4.05 8.12 -2.91
CA CYS A 151 -4.14 7.24 -1.73
C CYS A 151 -4.53 5.79 -2.06
N ASP A 152 -4.97 5.55 -3.29
CA ASP A 152 -5.19 4.23 -3.83
C ASP A 152 -3.94 3.66 -4.48
N TRP A 153 -2.98 4.49 -4.93
CA TRP A 153 -1.72 4.02 -5.50
C TRP A 153 -0.88 3.31 -4.44
N LYS A 154 -0.84 1.98 -4.52
CA LYS A 154 -0.17 1.11 -3.55
C LYS A 154 1.15 0.60 -4.16
N PHE A 155 2.26 1.15 -3.71
CA PHE A 155 3.59 0.65 -4.07
C PHE A 155 3.94 -0.51 -3.15
N THR A 156 3.86 -1.74 -3.66
CA THR A 156 4.00 -2.95 -2.84
C THR A 156 5.02 -3.91 -3.43
N PHE A 157 5.81 -4.55 -2.56
CA PHE A 157 6.73 -5.61 -2.91
C PHE A 157 6.02 -6.97 -2.86
N ASP A 158 5.59 -7.46 -4.03
CA ASP A 158 5.06 -8.80 -4.18
C ASP A 158 6.14 -9.76 -4.71
N PRO A 159 6.67 -10.71 -3.92
CA PRO A 159 7.67 -11.66 -4.40
C PRO A 159 7.15 -12.53 -5.56
N ASN A 160 5.83 -12.76 -5.61
CA ASN A 160 5.18 -13.54 -6.65
C ASN A 160 4.94 -12.75 -7.95
N LYS A 161 4.76 -11.42 -7.88
CA LYS A 161 4.72 -10.58 -9.09
C LYS A 161 6.09 -10.48 -9.74
N ALA A 162 7.15 -10.34 -8.94
CA ALA A 162 8.52 -10.27 -9.45
C ALA A 162 8.93 -11.51 -10.26
N LYS A 163 8.53 -12.72 -9.81
CA LYS A 163 8.75 -13.97 -10.57
C LYS A 163 7.99 -14.04 -11.90
N LYS A 164 6.76 -13.51 -11.96
CA LYS A 164 5.93 -13.53 -13.19
C LYS A 164 6.47 -12.60 -14.29
N GLN A 165 7.12 -11.49 -13.93
CA GLN A 165 7.71 -10.56 -14.90
C GLN A 165 9.07 -11.00 -15.44
N GLN A 166 9.71 -11.99 -14.82
CA GLN A 166 11.05 -12.46 -15.17
C GLN A 166 11.07 -13.65 -16.14
N MET A 167 9.92 -14.09 -16.63
CA MET A 167 9.89 -15.06 -17.73
C MET A 167 10.11 -14.27 -19.03
N PRO A 168 11.25 -14.42 -19.74
CA PRO A 168 11.37 -13.83 -21.06
C PRO A 168 10.22 -14.35 -21.94
N PRO A 169 9.70 -13.55 -22.89
CA PRO A 169 8.84 -14.11 -23.92
C PRO A 169 9.62 -15.29 -24.54
N GLY A 170 9.07 -16.50 -24.42
CA GLY A 170 9.66 -17.68 -25.01
C GLY A 170 9.91 -17.42 -26.50
N PRO A 171 10.95 -18.03 -27.10
CA PRO A 171 11.26 -17.80 -28.50
C PRO A 171 10.02 -18.07 -29.33
N VAL A 172 9.56 -17.04 -30.05
CA VAL A 172 8.48 -17.14 -31.03
C VAL A 172 8.97 -18.13 -32.08
N SER A 173 8.44 -19.36 -32.04
CA SER A 173 8.69 -20.34 -33.09
C SER A 173 7.96 -19.87 -34.33
N THR A 174 8.66 -19.18 -35.22
CA THR A 174 8.17 -18.86 -36.57
C THR A 174 7.94 -20.19 -37.30
N PRO A 175 6.74 -20.45 -37.85
CA PRO A 175 6.54 -21.63 -38.68
C PRO A 175 7.37 -21.47 -39.96
N ARG A 176 8.33 -22.38 -40.16
CA ARG A 176 9.13 -22.47 -41.38
C ARG A 176 8.22 -23.01 -42.49
N ARG A 177 8.03 -22.19 -43.53
CA ARG A 177 7.29 -22.53 -44.75
C ARG A 177 8.08 -23.49 -45.63
#